data_AF-A0A9N8KBD3-F1
#
_entry.id   AF-A0A9N8KBD3-F1
#
_cell.length_a   1.000
_cell.length_b   1.000
_cell.length_c   1.000
_cell.angle_alpha   90.00
_cell.angle_beta   90.00
_cell.angle_gamma   90.00
#
_symmetry.space_group_name_H-M   'P 1'
#
loop_
_entity.id
_entity.type
_entity.pdbx_description
1 polymer ?
#
loop_
_entity_poly.entity_id
_entity_poly.type
_entity_poly.pdbx_seq_one_letter_code
_entity_poly.pdbx_strand_id
1 'polypeptide(L)'
;MAPGQSDSQYDAKDLEWYPTAFIVVTAEDVDDTGLLFVYVDDETEDDDETAECRTDKFFFKQEDANMMLSSLVYDDDTCARSKEIYGY
;
A
#
# COMPACT_ATOMS: atom_id res chain seq x y z
N MET A 1 22.80 39.01 9.13
CA MET A 1 21.49 38.38 8.82
C MET A 1 21.22 38.63 7.35
N ALA A 2 21.05 37.57 6.56
CA ALA A 2 20.73 37.66 5.14
C ALA A 2 19.20 37.49 4.95
N PRO A 3 18.59 38.15 3.96
CA PRO A 3 17.18 37.99 3.65
C PRO A 3 16.99 36.71 2.81
N GLY A 4 16.09 35.82 3.20
CA GLY A 4 15.78 34.62 2.40
C GLY A 4 15.37 33.37 3.16
N GLN A 5 15.10 33.41 4.47
CA GLN A 5 14.41 32.29 5.12
C GLN A 5 12.92 32.39 4.83
N SER A 6 12.47 31.63 3.84
CA SER A 6 11.06 31.28 3.68
C SER A 6 10.65 30.38 4.84
N ASP A 7 9.79 30.90 5.72
CA ASP A 7 9.02 30.11 6.68
C ASP A 7 7.97 29.28 5.92
N SER A 8 8.39 28.22 5.25
CA SER A 8 7.51 27.09 5.00
C SER A 8 7.99 25.94 5.86
N GLN A 9 7.61 26.01 7.14
CA GLN A 9 7.71 24.95 8.15
C GLN A 9 6.71 23.82 7.85
N TYR A 10 6.65 23.39 6.60
CA TYR A 10 5.98 22.18 6.18
C TYR A 10 7.02 21.38 5.39
N ASP A 11 8.08 21.01 6.11
CA ASP A 11 8.96 19.91 5.73
C ASP A 11 8.06 18.71 5.38
N ALA A 12 8.43 17.98 4.34
CA ALA A 12 7.79 16.78 3.81
C ALA A 12 7.70 15.62 4.84
N LYS A 13 6.95 15.84 5.93
CA LYS A 13 6.91 15.00 7.14
C LYS A 13 5.50 14.64 7.62
N ASP A 14 4.49 14.73 6.75
CA ASP A 14 3.12 14.33 7.11
C ASP A 14 2.57 13.18 6.24
N LEU A 15 3.48 12.33 5.71
CA LEU A 15 3.15 11.00 5.18
C LEU A 15 3.59 9.86 6.13
N GLU A 16 4.19 10.17 7.30
CA GLU A 16 4.78 9.18 8.21
C GLU A 16 3.79 8.16 8.81
N TRP A 17 2.47 8.30 8.62
CA TRP A 17 1.46 7.48 9.32
C TRP A 17 0.20 7.11 8.52
N TYR A 18 0.25 7.13 7.18
CA TYR A 18 -0.83 6.50 6.40
C TYR A 18 -0.53 5.00 6.24
N PRO A 19 -1.49 4.10 6.51
CA PRO A 19 -1.29 2.69 6.26
C PRO A 19 -1.01 2.48 4.77
N THR A 20 0.16 1.90 4.46
CA THR A 20 0.60 1.57 3.09
C THR A 20 -0.32 0.54 2.42
N ALA A 21 -1.10 -0.20 3.21
CA ALA A 21 -2.14 -1.08 2.73
C ALA A 21 -3.29 -1.25 3.76
N PHE A 22 -4.47 -1.61 3.27
CA PHE A 22 -5.60 -2.02 4.11
C PHE A 22 -6.43 -3.13 3.44
N ILE A 23 -7.12 -3.92 4.27
CA ILE A 23 -8.03 -4.99 3.83
C ILE A 23 -9.46 -4.48 3.94
N VAL A 24 -10.23 -4.63 2.86
CA VAL A 24 -11.66 -4.33 2.82
C VAL A 24 -12.45 -5.64 2.80
N VAL A 25 -13.35 -5.77 3.77
CA VAL A 25 -14.33 -6.87 3.82
C VAL A 25 -15.62 -6.38 3.17
N THR A 26 -15.98 -6.92 2.01
CA THR A 26 -17.01 -6.32 1.14
C THR A 26 -18.39 -6.99 1.19
N ALA A 27 -18.54 -8.22 1.70
CA ALA A 27 -19.81 -8.97 1.71
C ALA A 27 -19.92 -9.99 2.86
N GLU A 28 -21.15 -10.46 3.15
CA GLU A 28 -21.38 -11.61 4.06
C GLU A 28 -20.77 -12.92 3.51
N ASP A 29 -20.64 -13.04 2.18
CA ASP A 29 -20.13 -14.23 1.47
C ASP A 29 -18.62 -14.12 1.16
N VAL A 30 -17.82 -13.78 2.18
CA VAL A 30 -16.36 -13.63 2.06
C VAL A 30 -15.66 -14.92 1.61
N ASP A 31 -16.27 -16.08 1.89
CA ASP A 31 -15.74 -17.37 1.47
C ASP A 31 -15.80 -17.57 -0.05
N ASP A 32 -16.82 -16.99 -0.72
CA ASP A 32 -17.00 -17.09 -2.17
C ASP A 32 -16.34 -15.93 -2.93
N THR A 33 -16.34 -14.74 -2.32
CA THR A 33 -15.90 -13.49 -2.97
C THR A 33 -14.49 -13.04 -2.57
N GLY A 34 -13.96 -13.54 -1.46
CA GLY A 34 -12.63 -13.21 -0.96
C GLY A 34 -12.55 -11.85 -0.27
N LEU A 35 -11.32 -11.46 0.03
CA LEU A 35 -10.95 -10.20 0.66
C LEU A 35 -10.35 -9.26 -0.38
N LEU A 36 -10.74 -7.98 -0.36
CA LEU A 36 -10.12 -6.97 -1.22
C LEU A 36 -8.91 -6.37 -0.51
N PHE A 37 -7.72 -6.59 -1.04
CA PHE A 37 -6.50 -5.92 -0.60
C PHE A 37 -6.28 -4.66 -1.44
N VAL A 38 -6.04 -3.52 -0.78
CA VAL A 38 -5.72 -2.24 -1.43
C VAL A 38 -4.41 -1.74 -0.86
N TYR A 39 -3.47 -1.36 -1.73
CA TYR A 39 -2.14 -0.92 -1.33
C TYR A 39 -1.63 0.23 -2.21
N VAL A 40 -0.65 0.97 -1.68
CA VAL A 40 0.12 1.95 -2.44
C VAL A 40 1.21 1.21 -3.21
N ASP A 41 1.21 1.39 -4.52
CA ASP A 41 2.21 0.88 -5.45
C ASP A 41 3.42 1.81 -5.45
N ASP A 42 4.45 1.42 -4.69
CA ASP A 42 5.70 2.16 -4.46
C ASP A 42 6.70 2.00 -5.62
N GLU A 43 6.49 1.09 -6.57
CA GLU A 43 7.47 0.77 -7.63
C GLU A 43 7.69 1.88 -8.67
N THR A 44 7.20 3.10 -8.44
CA THR A 44 7.52 4.25 -9.30
C THR A 44 8.92 4.77 -8.97
N GLU A 45 9.88 4.52 -9.88
CA GLU A 45 11.25 5.06 -9.85
C GLU A 45 11.34 6.61 -9.93
N ASP A 46 10.21 7.32 -9.92
CA ASP A 46 10.15 8.77 -10.00
C ASP A 46 10.32 9.37 -8.60
N ASP A 47 11.56 9.77 -8.30
CA ASP A 47 12.03 10.57 -7.15
C ASP A 47 11.43 12.01 -7.15
N ASP A 48 10.23 12.18 -7.70
CA ASP A 48 9.52 13.44 -7.77
C ASP A 48 8.62 13.55 -6.53
N GLU A 49 8.87 14.54 -5.67
CA GLU A 49 8.06 14.85 -4.47
C GLU A 49 6.57 15.11 -4.79
N THR A 50 6.21 15.16 -6.07
CA THR A 50 4.84 15.31 -6.57
C THR A 50 4.23 14.05 -7.19
N ALA A 51 4.92 12.91 -7.14
CA ALA A 51 4.43 11.65 -7.68
C ALA A 51 3.06 11.30 -7.05
N GLU A 52 2.04 11.18 -7.91
CA GLU A 52 0.72 10.75 -7.49
C GLU A 52 0.86 9.38 -6.82
N CYS A 53 0.51 9.27 -5.52
CA CYS A 53 0.53 7.99 -4.80
C CYS A 53 -0.38 6.99 -5.52
N ARG A 54 0.21 6.15 -6.36
CA ARG A 54 -0.52 5.19 -7.17
C ARG A 54 -1.02 4.09 -6.27
N THR A 55 -2.32 3.80 -6.33
CA THR A 55 -2.90 2.68 -5.58
C THR A 55 -3.26 1.56 -6.52
N ASP A 56 -3.02 0.32 -6.10
CA ASP A 56 -3.51 -0.87 -6.76
C ASP A 56 -4.31 -1.74 -5.78
N LYS A 57 -5.06 -2.71 -6.32
CA LYS A 57 -5.93 -3.59 -5.55
C LYS A 57 -6.10 -4.95 -6.22
N PHE A 58 -6.37 -5.96 -5.41
CA PHE A 58 -6.76 -7.29 -5.88
C PHE A 58 -7.59 -8.03 -4.84
N PHE A 59 -8.42 -8.96 -5.32
CA PHE A 59 -9.10 -9.92 -4.46
C PHE A 59 -8.19 -11.13 -4.22
N PHE A 60 -8.21 -11.65 -3.00
CA PHE A 60 -7.53 -12.88 -2.63
C PHE A 60 -8.40 -13.68 -1.67
N LYS A 61 -8.18 -14.99 -1.56
CA LYS A 61 -9.02 -15.83 -0.71
C LYS A 61 -8.65 -15.67 0.75
N GLN A 62 -9.64 -15.81 1.63
CA GLN A 62 -9.41 -15.77 3.08
C GLN A 62 -8.42 -16.86 3.55
N GLU A 63 -8.44 -18.05 2.92
CA GLU A 63 -7.53 -19.15 3.26
C GLU A 63 -6.05 -18.80 3.06
N ASP A 64 -5.75 -17.90 2.11
CA ASP A 64 -4.39 -17.48 1.78
C ASP A 64 -3.91 -16.29 2.62
N ALA A 65 -4.80 -15.67 3.40
CA ALA A 65 -4.52 -14.44 4.14
C ALA A 65 -3.32 -14.54 5.07
N ASN A 66 -3.18 -15.66 5.78
CA ASN A 66 -2.08 -15.81 6.72
C ASN A 66 -0.72 -15.86 6.02
N MET A 67 -0.61 -16.61 4.92
CA MET A 67 0.66 -16.70 4.19
C MET A 67 0.99 -15.39 3.48
N MET A 68 0.03 -14.82 2.75
CA MET A 68 0.22 -13.57 2.00
C MET A 68 0.59 -12.39 2.93
N LEU A 69 -0.17 -12.19 4.01
CA LEU A 69 0.10 -11.06 4.91
C LEU A 69 1.39 -11.24 5.70
N SER A 70 1.76 -12.49 6.03
CA SER A 70 3.03 -12.74 6.72
C SER A 70 4.22 -12.42 5.81
N SER A 71 4.19 -12.79 4.52
CA SER A 71 5.31 -12.48 3.61
C SER A 71 5.50 -10.98 3.41
N LEU A 72 4.40 -10.21 3.38
CA LEU A 72 4.46 -8.74 3.35
C LEU A 72 4.99 -8.13 4.65
N VAL A 73 4.66 -8.69 5.82
CA VAL A 73 5.12 -8.18 7.12
C VAL A 73 6.60 -8.46 7.37
N TYR A 74 7.13 -9.57 6.82
CA TYR A 74 8.54 -9.95 6.95
C TYR A 74 9.42 -9.44 5.79
N ASP A 75 8.87 -8.61 4.90
CA ASP A 75 9.53 -8.10 3.68
C ASP A 75 10.07 -9.22 2.75
N ASP A 76 9.45 -10.40 2.76
CA ASP A 76 9.82 -11.54 1.91
C ASP A 76 9.27 -11.38 0.47
N ASP A 77 8.19 -10.61 0.29
CA ASP A 77 7.54 -10.33 -1.00
C ASP A 77 7.09 -8.87 -1.11
N THR A 78 6.84 -8.40 -2.34
CA THR A 78 6.19 -7.10 -2.61
C THR A 78 4.67 -7.24 -2.75
N CYS A 79 3.94 -6.12 -2.62
CA CYS A 79 2.49 -6.13 -2.86
C CYS A 79 2.14 -6.52 -4.31
N ALA A 80 2.94 -6.07 -5.28
CA ALA A 80 2.79 -6.43 -6.69
C ALA A 80 2.99 -7.94 -6.91
N ARG A 81 4.03 -8.52 -6.30
CA ARG A 81 4.28 -9.97 -6.38
C ARG A 81 3.20 -10.79 -5.68
N SER A 82 2.70 -10.32 -4.54
CA SER A 82 1.57 -10.95 -3.83
C SER A 82 0.30 -11.00 -4.69
N LYS A 83 0.04 -9.94 -5.47
CA LYS A 83 -1.06 -9.92 -6.44
C LYS A 83 -0.91 -10.99 -7.53
N GLU A 84 0.30 -11.25 -8.01
CA GLU A 84 0.55 -12.31 -9.00
C GLU A 84 0.33 -13.72 -8.45
N ILE A 85 0.65 -13.94 -7.17
CA ILE A 85 0.59 -15.26 -6.53
C ILE A 85 -0.81 -15.58 -6.03
N TYR A 86 -1.49 -14.61 -5.40
CA TYR A 86 -2.74 -14.81 -4.66
C TYR A 86 -3.97 -14.17 -5.31
N GLY A 87 -3.76 -13.29 -6.30
CA GLY A 87 -4.85 -12.58 -6.98
C GLY A 87 -5.65 -13.48 -7.91
N TYR A 88 -6.97 -13.26 -7.96
CA TYR A 88 -7.87 -13.87 -8.95
C TYR A 88 -8.93 -12.90 -9.47
#